data_AF-A0A4U0XBH4-F1
#
_entry.id   AF-A0A4U0XBH4-F1
#
_cell.length_a   1.000
_cell.length_b   1.000
_cell.length_c   1.000
_cell.angle_alpha   90.00
_cell.angle_beta   90.00
_cell.angle_gamma   90.00
#
_symmetry.space_group_name_H-M   'P 1'
#
loop_
_entity.id
_entity.type
_entity.pdbx_description
1 polymer ?
#
loop_
_entity_poly.entity_id
_entity_poly.type
_entity_poly.pdbx_seq_one_letter_code
_entity_poly.pdbx_strand_id
1 'polypeptide(L)'
;MVRILLSGTASSACLGLAGAGLSAYILGTGALPFLLCSCAGFIFGAVGFYRSTMLQSLAMLDRHPRLLQLHLDANFPGRGFMKWRREELRAERFRGSWAMGSMLMVALLTAQPAIDRIYDDREAVLVEEARAELLAAAGEDLLIEEKGGDGMEANAG
;
A
#
# COMPACT_ATOMS: atom_id res chain seq x y z
N MET A 1 -10.44 6.25 -2.66
CA MET A 1 -11.08 7.57 -2.86
C MET A 1 -10.37 8.67 -2.06
N VAL A 2 -10.36 8.62 -0.72
CA VAL A 2 -9.70 9.66 0.13
C VAL A 2 -8.23 9.89 -0.24
N ARG A 3 -7.45 8.83 -0.48
CA ARG A 3 -6.04 8.94 -0.91
C ARG A 3 -5.84 9.75 -2.21
N ILE A 4 -6.77 9.66 -3.15
CA ILE A 4 -6.73 10.42 -4.43
C ILE A 4 -6.94 11.90 -4.15
N LEU A 5 -7.96 12.21 -3.36
CA LEU A 5 -8.30 13.58 -3.00
C LEU A 5 -7.16 14.24 -2.22
N LEU A 6 -6.55 13.52 -1.28
CA LEU A 6 -5.39 14.02 -0.53
C LEU A 6 -4.19 14.25 -1.43
N SER A 7 -3.83 13.27 -2.27
CA SER A 7 -2.68 13.40 -3.18
C SER A 7 -2.89 14.52 -4.20
N GLY A 8 -4.05 14.59 -4.84
CA GLY A 8 -4.38 15.64 -5.80
C GLY A 8 -4.43 17.02 -5.17
N THR A 9 -5.06 17.16 -3.99
CA THR A 9 -5.16 18.44 -3.28
C THR A 9 -3.80 18.92 -2.80
N ALA A 10 -2.96 18.02 -2.26
CA ALA A 10 -1.61 18.37 -1.82
C ALA A 10 -0.74 18.87 -2.99
N SER A 11 -0.73 18.13 -4.11
CA SER A 11 0.00 18.56 -5.32
C SER A 11 -0.54 19.87 -5.90
N SER A 12 -1.85 20.05 -5.90
CA SER A 12 -2.52 21.30 -6.30
C SER A 12 -2.14 22.49 -5.44
N ALA A 13 -2.08 22.30 -4.12
CA ALA A 13 -1.70 23.36 -3.19
C ALA A 13 -0.24 23.78 -3.38
N CYS A 14 0.68 22.80 -3.46
CA CYS A 14 2.10 23.07 -3.68
C CYS A 14 2.37 23.81 -4.99
N LEU A 15 1.82 23.32 -6.11
CA LEU A 15 2.04 23.94 -7.41
C LEU A 15 1.30 25.27 -7.55
N GLY A 16 0.09 25.38 -6.98
CA GLY A 16 -0.66 26.64 -6.92
C GLY A 16 0.12 27.73 -6.21
N LEU A 17 0.58 27.46 -4.98
CA LEU A 17 1.34 28.43 -4.17
C LEU A 17 2.66 28.81 -4.85
N ALA A 18 3.37 27.85 -5.45
CA ALA A 18 4.59 28.13 -6.21
C ALA A 18 4.33 29.03 -7.43
N GLY A 19 3.29 28.73 -8.20
CA GLY A 19 2.89 29.52 -9.36
C GLY A 19 2.43 30.93 -8.99
N ALA A 20 1.68 31.06 -7.89
CA ALA A 20 1.23 32.34 -7.35
C ALA A 20 2.41 33.21 -6.90
N GLY A 21 3.36 32.64 -6.15
CA GLY A 21 4.52 33.37 -5.64
C GLY A 21 5.40 33.91 -6.77
N LEU A 22 5.71 33.07 -7.76
CA LEU A 22 6.55 33.47 -8.89
C LEU A 22 5.88 34.55 -9.76
N SER A 23 4.58 34.42 -10.01
CA SER A 23 3.84 35.38 -10.84
C SER A 23 3.52 36.68 -10.12
N ALA A 24 3.27 36.66 -8.81
CA ALA A 24 3.15 37.86 -8.01
C ALA A 24 4.44 38.70 -8.04
N TYR A 25 5.60 38.03 -8.02
CA TYR A 25 6.90 38.70 -8.12
C TYR A 25 7.15 39.33 -9.50
N ILE A 26 6.76 38.67 -10.59
CA ILE A 26 7.08 39.12 -11.97
C ILE A 26 5.99 40.03 -12.55
N LEU A 27 4.72 39.67 -12.41
CA LEU A 27 3.58 40.31 -13.07
C LEU A 27 2.70 41.14 -12.13
N GLY A 28 2.95 41.09 -10.81
CA GLY A 28 2.11 41.76 -9.80
C GLY A 28 0.72 41.12 -9.60
N THR A 29 0.43 40.00 -10.26
CA THR A 29 -0.82 39.25 -10.11
C THR A 29 -0.55 37.75 -9.93
N GLY A 30 -1.08 37.18 -8.85
CA GLY A 30 -0.88 35.77 -8.51
C GLY A 30 -2.10 34.88 -8.74
N ALA A 31 -3.29 35.44 -8.93
CA ALA A 31 -4.55 34.69 -8.86
C ALA A 31 -4.78 33.76 -10.07
N LEU A 32 -4.57 34.26 -11.29
CA LEU A 32 -4.69 33.45 -12.52
C LEU A 32 -3.62 32.34 -12.58
N PRO A 33 -2.33 32.63 -12.31
CA PRO A 33 -1.30 31.60 -12.26
C PRO A 33 -1.49 30.59 -11.12
N PHE A 34 -1.97 31.02 -9.95
CA PHE A 34 -2.37 30.11 -8.87
C PHE A 34 -3.38 29.09 -9.38
N LEU A 35 -4.47 29.54 -10.00
CA LEU A 35 -5.54 28.68 -10.49
C LEU A 35 -5.02 27.67 -11.51
N LEU A 36 -4.27 28.13 -12.51
CA LEU A 36 -3.73 27.26 -13.57
C LEU A 36 -2.74 26.23 -13.00
N CYS A 37 -1.82 26.65 -12.15
CA CYS A 37 -0.84 25.75 -11.54
C CYS A 37 -1.49 24.78 -10.54
N SER A 38 -2.53 25.19 -9.81
CA SER A 38 -3.32 24.30 -8.97
C SER A 38 -4.05 23.22 -9.76
N CYS A 39 -4.73 23.59 -10.85
CA CYS A 39 -5.38 22.60 -11.72
C CYS A 39 -4.35 21.60 -12.30
N ALA A 40 -3.22 22.10 -12.78
CA ALA A 40 -2.14 21.25 -13.28
C ALA A 40 -1.60 20.32 -12.18
N GLY A 41 -1.42 20.84 -10.96
CA GLY A 41 -0.95 20.06 -9.83
C GLY A 41 -1.93 18.99 -9.37
N PHE A 42 -3.23 19.28 -9.40
CA PHE A 42 -4.26 18.28 -9.12
C PHE A 42 -4.22 17.15 -10.15
N ILE A 43 -4.15 17.49 -11.44
CA ILE A 43 -4.06 16.50 -12.54
C ILE A 43 -2.80 15.65 -12.35
N PHE A 44 -1.65 16.27 -12.06
CA PHE A 44 -0.40 15.55 -11.85
C PHE A 44 -0.49 14.58 -10.67
N GLY A 45 -1.06 15.03 -9.54
CA GLY A 45 -1.29 14.18 -8.37
C GLY A 45 -2.24 13.01 -8.69
N ALA A 46 -3.33 13.26 -9.42
CA ALA A 46 -4.28 12.23 -9.84
C ALA A 46 -3.63 11.19 -10.77
N VAL A 47 -2.82 11.64 -11.74
CA VAL A 47 -2.06 10.76 -12.64
C VAL A 47 -1.03 9.93 -11.86
N GLY A 48 -0.32 10.54 -10.91
CA GLY A 48 0.62 9.84 -10.04
C GLY A 48 -0.07 8.74 -9.23
N PHE A 49 -1.19 9.06 -8.58
CA PHE A 49 -2.02 8.09 -7.87
C PHE A 49 -2.51 6.96 -8.77
N TYR A 50 -2.99 7.28 -9.98
CA TYR A 50 -3.46 6.27 -10.93
C TYR A 50 -2.35 5.29 -11.29
N ARG A 51 -1.16 5.79 -11.64
CA ARG A 51 -0.02 4.93 -12.01
C ARG A 51 0.42 4.02 -10.86
N SER A 52 0.53 4.55 -9.65
CA SER A 52 0.94 3.75 -8.48
C SER A 52 -0.10 2.69 -8.13
N THR A 53 -1.38 3.06 -8.12
CA THR A 53 -2.48 2.14 -7.79
C THR A 53 -2.63 1.07 -8.86
N MET A 54 -2.45 1.41 -10.14
CA MET A 54 -2.47 0.43 -11.23
C MET A 54 -1.34 -0.60 -11.07
N LEU A 55 -0.11 -0.15 -10.78
CA LEU A 55 1.01 -1.07 -10.50
C LEU A 55 0.72 -1.97 -9.30
N GLN A 56 0.18 -1.41 -8.22
CA GLN A 56 -0.22 -2.17 -7.04
C GLN A 56 -1.31 -3.19 -7.38
N SER A 57 -2.28 -2.83 -8.21
CA SER A 57 -3.40 -3.72 -8.58
C SER A 57 -2.94 -4.92 -9.39
N LEU A 58 -1.95 -4.73 -10.26
CA LEU A 58 -1.33 -5.80 -11.02
C LEU A 58 -0.53 -6.74 -10.10
N ALA A 59 0.29 -6.18 -9.20
CA ALA A 59 1.04 -6.97 -8.23
C ALA A 59 0.12 -7.79 -7.30
N MET A 60 -0.99 -7.20 -6.87
CA MET A 60 -1.98 -7.89 -6.03
C MET A 60 -2.78 -8.94 -6.80
N LEU A 61 -3.00 -8.75 -8.11
CA LEU A 61 -3.60 -9.78 -8.96
C LEU A 61 -2.71 -11.02 -9.02
N ASP A 62 -1.40 -10.84 -9.19
CA ASP A 62 -0.46 -11.95 -9.25
C ASP A 62 -0.35 -12.67 -7.89
N ARG A 63 -0.40 -11.92 -6.78
CA ARG A 63 -0.28 -12.47 -5.41
C ARG A 63 -1.57 -13.13 -4.91
N HIS A 64 -2.73 -12.53 -5.18
CA HIS A 64 -4.04 -12.94 -4.67
C HIS A 64 -5.11 -12.99 -5.78
N PRO A 65 -4.93 -13.83 -6.83
CA PRO A 65 -5.76 -13.78 -8.04
C PRO A 65 -7.23 -14.08 -7.78
N ARG A 66 -7.54 -15.05 -6.90
CA ARG A 66 -8.93 -15.41 -6.57
C ARG A 66 -9.64 -14.33 -5.77
N LEU A 67 -8.92 -13.63 -4.89
CA LEU A 67 -9.49 -12.53 -4.13
C LEU A 67 -9.87 -11.38 -5.07
N LEU A 68 -8.96 -11.01 -5.98
CA LEU A 68 -9.27 -9.96 -6.95
C LEU A 68 -10.33 -10.41 -7.96
N GLN A 69 -10.38 -11.69 -8.34
CA GLN A 69 -11.46 -12.23 -9.16
C GLN A 69 -12.84 -12.07 -8.51
N LEU A 70 -12.94 -12.31 -7.20
CA LEU A 70 -14.16 -12.07 -6.43
C LEU A 70 -14.61 -10.61 -6.49
N HIS A 71 -13.70 -9.68 -6.26
CA HIS A 71 -14.01 -8.26 -6.34
C HIS A 71 -14.27 -7.79 -7.77
N LEU A 72 -13.61 -8.35 -8.78
CA LEU A 72 -13.89 -8.07 -10.18
C LEU A 72 -15.31 -8.49 -10.56
N ASP A 73 -15.72 -9.69 -10.17
CA ASP A 73 -17.07 -10.20 -10.46
C ASP A 73 -18.14 -9.43 -9.68
N ALA A 74 -17.89 -9.12 -8.41
CA ALA A 74 -18.82 -8.35 -7.57
C ALA A 74 -19.04 -6.91 -8.10
N ASN A 75 -17.98 -6.24 -8.57
CA ASN A 75 -18.10 -4.89 -9.12
C ASN A 75 -18.63 -4.89 -10.57
N PHE A 76 -18.41 -5.95 -11.32
CA PHE A 76 -18.73 -6.03 -12.76
C PHE A 76 -19.40 -7.37 -13.13
N PRO A 77 -20.60 -7.68 -12.60
CA PRO A 77 -21.22 -9.01 -12.73
C PRO A 77 -21.52 -9.39 -14.19
N GLY A 78 -21.76 -8.41 -15.07
CA GLY A 78 -22.03 -8.64 -16.49
C GLY A 78 -20.83 -9.18 -17.29
N ARG A 79 -19.62 -9.21 -16.72
CA ARG A 79 -18.41 -9.73 -17.38
C ARG A 79 -18.13 -11.20 -17.07
N GLY A 80 -18.73 -11.76 -16.02
CA GLY A 80 -18.59 -13.17 -15.65
C GLY A 80 -17.15 -13.56 -15.31
N PHE A 81 -16.45 -12.74 -14.54
CA PHE A 81 -15.06 -12.97 -14.15
C PHE A 81 -14.88 -14.26 -13.35
N MET A 82 -15.92 -14.75 -12.66
CA MET A 82 -15.90 -16.04 -11.98
C MET A 82 -15.69 -17.26 -12.90
N LYS A 83 -16.00 -17.14 -14.20
CA LYS A 83 -15.80 -18.22 -15.17
C LYS A 83 -14.35 -18.33 -15.64
N TRP A 84 -13.53 -17.34 -15.33
CA TRP A 84 -12.15 -17.27 -15.80
C TRP A 84 -11.27 -18.22 -15.03
N ARG A 85 -10.35 -18.89 -15.73
CA ARG A 85 -9.34 -19.72 -15.08
C ARG A 85 -8.21 -18.89 -14.50
N ARG A 86 -7.41 -19.51 -13.63
CA ARG A 86 -6.28 -18.83 -12.97
C ARG A 86 -5.24 -18.33 -13.98
N GLU A 87 -5.07 -19.00 -15.11
CA GLU A 87 -4.13 -18.59 -16.15
C GLU A 87 -4.59 -17.33 -16.89
N GLU A 88 -5.88 -17.02 -16.83
CA GLU A 88 -6.49 -15.84 -17.47
C GLU A 88 -6.41 -14.60 -16.57
N LEU A 89 -6.23 -14.81 -15.26
CA LEU A 89 -6.08 -13.79 -14.22
C LEU A 89 -4.61 -13.39 -14.01
N ARG A 90 -3.95 -12.97 -15.09
CA ARG A 90 -2.55 -12.51 -15.03
C ARG A 90 -2.41 -11.04 -15.37
N ALA A 91 -1.43 -10.37 -14.77
CA ALA A 91 -1.15 -8.96 -14.99
C ALA A 91 -1.03 -8.58 -16.48
N GLU A 92 -0.47 -9.44 -17.34
CA GLU A 92 -0.29 -9.12 -18.77
C GLU A 92 -1.62 -8.89 -19.49
N ARG A 93 -2.66 -9.66 -19.12
CA ARG A 93 -4.00 -9.55 -19.73
C ARG A 93 -4.65 -8.20 -19.41
N PHE A 94 -4.41 -7.68 -18.20
CA PHE A 94 -5.00 -6.42 -17.73
C PHE A 94 -4.19 -5.20 -18.17
N ARG A 95 -2.88 -5.34 -18.39
CA ARG A 95 -2.01 -4.26 -18.91
C ARG A 95 -2.35 -3.84 -20.34
N GLY A 96 -2.81 -4.77 -21.17
CA GLY A 96 -3.09 -4.51 -22.59
C GLY A 96 -4.33 -3.67 -22.87
N SER A 97 -5.18 -3.41 -21.87
CA SER A 97 -6.42 -2.66 -22.05
C SER A 97 -6.66 -1.71 -20.89
N TRP A 98 -6.81 -0.41 -21.20
CA TRP A 98 -7.10 0.62 -20.20
C TRP A 98 -8.42 0.34 -19.44
N ALA A 99 -9.42 -0.22 -20.12
CA ALA A 99 -10.69 -0.59 -19.52
C ALA A 99 -10.53 -1.72 -18.50
N MET A 100 -9.79 -2.78 -18.87
CA MET A 100 -9.47 -3.88 -17.96
C MET A 100 -8.63 -3.41 -16.78
N GLY A 101 -7.60 -2.59 -17.04
CA GLY A 101 -6.78 -2.02 -15.98
C GLY A 101 -7.58 -1.16 -15.00
N SER A 102 -8.53 -0.36 -15.50
CA SER A 102 -9.42 0.43 -14.65
C SER A 102 -10.34 -0.44 -13.79
N MET A 103 -10.89 -1.52 -14.36
CA MET A 103 -11.69 -2.51 -13.60
C MET A 103 -10.86 -3.19 -12.51
N LEU A 104 -9.61 -3.56 -12.82
CA LEU A 104 -8.70 -4.16 -11.85
C LEU A 104 -8.35 -3.20 -10.72
N MET A 105 -8.12 -1.93 -11.05
CA MET A 105 -7.90 -0.89 -10.06
C MET A 105 -9.09 -0.74 -9.12
N VAL A 106 -10.33 -0.75 -9.65
CA VAL A 106 -11.55 -0.72 -8.82
C VAL A 106 -11.63 -1.96 -7.93
N ALA A 107 -11.40 -3.15 -8.50
CA ALA A 107 -11.40 -4.39 -7.73
C ALA A 107 -10.39 -4.34 -6.57
N LEU A 108 -9.16 -3.87 -6.82
CA LEU A 108 -8.17 -3.64 -5.76
C LEU A 108 -8.70 -2.70 -4.68
N LEU A 109 -9.25 -1.55 -5.05
CA LEU A 109 -9.73 -0.55 -4.10
C LEU A 109 -10.84 -1.09 -3.21
N THR A 110 -11.71 -1.96 -3.74
CA THR A 110 -12.75 -2.64 -2.95
C THR A 110 -12.21 -3.84 -2.16
N ALA A 111 -11.11 -4.44 -2.60
CA ALA A 111 -10.46 -5.56 -1.92
C ALA A 111 -9.53 -5.11 -0.79
N GLN A 112 -9.18 -3.82 -0.69
CA GLN A 112 -8.24 -3.31 0.32
C GLN A 112 -8.53 -3.82 1.74
N PRO A 113 -9.77 -3.75 2.28
CA PRO A 113 -10.02 -4.24 3.64
C PRO A 113 -9.74 -5.73 3.83
N ALA A 114 -9.96 -6.55 2.79
CA ALA A 114 -9.66 -7.97 2.84
C ALA A 114 -8.16 -8.24 2.71
N ILE A 115 -7.47 -7.44 1.90
CA ILE A 115 -6.01 -7.50 1.74
C ILE A 115 -5.32 -7.10 3.05
N ASP A 116 -5.78 -6.01 3.68
CA ASP A 116 -5.22 -5.51 4.94
C ASP A 116 -5.34 -6.57 6.03
N ARG A 117 -6.52 -7.21 6.18
CA ARG A 117 -6.70 -8.34 7.12
C ARG A 117 -5.73 -9.49 6.88
N ILE A 118 -5.49 -9.86 5.62
CA ILE A 118 -4.52 -10.92 5.29
C ILE A 118 -3.10 -10.55 5.74
N TYR A 119 -2.74 -9.26 5.66
CA TYR A 119 -1.44 -8.79 6.14
C TYR A 119 -1.39 -8.69 7.66
N ASP A 120 -2.42 -8.18 8.31
CA ASP A 120 -2.52 -8.09 9.76
C ASP A 120 -2.42 -9.48 10.41
N ASP A 121 -3.13 -10.47 9.87
CA ASP A 121 -3.07 -11.86 10.35
C ASP A 121 -1.66 -12.45 10.20
N ARG A 122 -0.94 -12.12 9.12
CA ARG A 122 0.45 -12.57 8.91
C ARG A 122 1.43 -11.85 9.83
N GLU A 123 1.22 -10.56 10.06
CA GLU A 123 2.05 -9.77 10.96
C GLU A 123 1.93 -10.29 12.40
N ALA A 124 0.72 -10.62 12.84
CA ALA A 124 0.49 -11.19 14.16
C ALA A 124 1.29 -12.50 14.39
N VAL A 125 1.33 -13.39 13.39
CA VAL A 125 2.12 -14.63 13.47
C VAL A 125 3.62 -14.32 13.61
N LEU A 126 4.15 -13.41 12.80
CA LEU A 126 5.57 -13.03 12.85
C LEU A 126 5.95 -12.37 14.18
N VAL A 127 5.04 -11.57 14.76
CA VAL A 127 5.25 -10.95 16.06
C VAL A 127 5.29 -11.98 17.18
N GLU A 128 4.41 -12.98 17.16
CA GLU A 128 4.43 -14.06 18.16
C GLU A 128 5.68 -14.95 18.02
N GLU A 129 6.11 -15.25 16.80
CA GLU A 129 7.38 -15.97 16.54
C GLU A 129 8.57 -15.19 17.11
N ALA A 130 8.69 -13.90 16.79
CA ALA A 130 9.76 -13.05 17.31
C ALA A 130 9.72 -12.92 18.84
N ARG A 131 8.51 -12.86 19.43
CA ARG A 131 8.34 -12.84 20.89
C ARG A 131 8.79 -14.14 21.54
N ALA A 132 8.50 -15.29 20.92
CA ALA A 132 8.95 -16.59 21.41
C ALA A 132 10.48 -16.71 21.35
N GLU A 133 11.12 -16.24 20.28
CA GLU A 133 12.58 -16.19 20.15
C GLU A 133 13.24 -15.34 21.23
N LEU A 134 12.68 -14.15 21.51
CA LEU A 134 13.19 -13.27 22.57
C LEU A 134 13.06 -13.90 23.97
N LEU A 135 11.95 -14.59 24.24
CA LEU A 135 11.76 -15.29 25.51
C LEU A 135 12.70 -16.49 25.66
N ALA A 136 12.97 -17.21 24.57
CA ALA A 136 13.94 -18.30 24.57
C ALA A 136 15.35 -17.79 24.87
N ALA A 137 15.78 -16.69 24.22
CA ALA A 137 17.08 -16.07 24.46
C ALA A 137 17.21 -15.58 25.92
N ALA A 138 16.18 -14.92 26.45
CA ALA A 138 16.16 -14.47 27.85
C ALA A 138 16.19 -15.64 28.84
N GLY A 139 15.54 -16.76 28.52
CA GLY A 139 15.59 -17.99 29.31
C GLY A 139 16.96 -18.66 29.31
N GLU A 140 17.68 -18.63 28.18
CA GLU A 140 19.06 -19.12 28.10
C GLU A 140 20.02 -18.25 28.92
N ASP A 141 19.88 -16.92 28.89
CA ASP A 141 20.71 -16.00 29.68
C ASP A 141 20.52 -16.22 31.20
N LEU A 142 19.29 -16.45 31.66
CA LEU A 142 18.99 -16.77 33.07
C LEU A 142 19.60 -18.11 33.51
N LEU A 143 19.63 -19.13 32.64
CA LEU A 143 20.24 -20.43 32.92
C LEU A 143 21.77 -20.35 32.98
N ILE A 144 22.39 -19.42 32.25
CA ILE A 144 23.83 -19.16 32.30
C ILE A 144 24.20 -18.46 33.62
N GLU A 145 23.37 -17.52 34.10
CA GLU A 145 23.57 -16.89 35.42
C GLU A 145 23.45 -17.90 36.58
N GLU A 146 22.43 -18.77 36.61
CA GLU A 146 22.29 -19.77 37.68
C GLU A 146 23.46 -20.76 37.74
N LYS A 147 23.91 -21.29 36.58
CA LYS A 147 25.06 -22.19 36.53
C LYS A 147 26.40 -21.50 36.85
N GLY A 148 26.50 -20.18 36.61
CA GLY A 148 27.66 -19.38 36.99
C GLY A 148 27.73 -19.10 38.50
N GLY A 149 26.59 -19.04 39.19
CA GLY A 149 26.50 -18.80 40.63
C GLY A 149 26.81 -20.04 41.49
N ASP A 150 26.35 -21.23 41.07
CA ASP A 150 26.52 -22.48 41.84
C ASP A 150 27.98 -22.99 41.89
N GLY A 151 28.83 -22.49 40.98
CA GLY A 151 30.26 -22.84 40.96
C GLY A 151 31.13 -22.12 41.99
N MET A 152 30.60 -21.09 42.69
CA MET A 152 31.41 -20.26 43.60
C MET A 152 31.20 -20.56 45.09
N GLU A 153 30.15 -21.28 45.48
CA GLU A 153 29.94 -21.69 46.89
C GLU A 153 30.58 -23.04 47.26
N ALA A 154 31.11 -23.82 46.30
CA ALA A 154 31.69 -25.14 46.57
C ALA A 154 33.17 -25.15 47.01
N ASN A 155 33.81 -23.99 47.27
CA ASN A 155 35.22 -23.90 47.67
C ASN A 155 35.45 -23.07 48.94
N ALA A 156 34.55 -23.20 49.91
CA ALA A 156 34.73 -22.68 51.27
C ALA A 156 34.39 -23.78 52.28
N GLY A 157 35.24 -24.81 52.36
CA GLY A 157 35.16 -25.91 53.33
C GLY A 157 36.51 -26.57 53.52
#